data_AF-A0A6V7Y5D6-F1
#
_entry.id   AF-A0A6V7Y5D6-F1
#
_cell.length_a   1.000
_cell.length_b   1.000
_cell.length_c   1.000
_cell.angle_alpha   90.00
_cell.angle_beta   90.00
_cell.angle_gamma   90.00
#
_symmetry.space_group_name_H-M   'P 1'
#
loop_
_entity.id
_entity.type
_entity.pdbx_description
1 polymer ?
#
loop_
_entity_poly.entity_id
_entity_poly.type
_entity_poly.pdbx_seq_one_letter_code
_entity_poly.pdbx_strand_id
1 'polypeptide(L)'
;MAFPIGKIFQLFCIFLLALSCEAKKRPPLEIEPEFRVDEVSEQNALKFELDKCAFYCFFVPLKDNVQIDLHFYKNISCSDIVYGFAEVNDNGLKLPTKLDLIPHSYYGNFKLITSLQLISTSPRVLLGMKMASNVHFLDLKRPELAQNVTRRMVFFTQRYGFSGIFLKFDSDVLLTPGFEQFVELLGDEIKKEKKRSGMRKLRLILSISSNWVKYVYRRMPKFDAYFDAFYLWADEISSNSEFPIPSVAVPVDPLHNSELVPLKDSLARNAEHLAGSGVPRKKIIIGLSTWARSYFIRKNEESKMPEVESLVYSNEDSGQNDGTLGYHEVCHLLYSKNKHQQLHYDNRSETTSLIIEDQWYSFNEPEHVAFIHKLDWISNHEFGGIGLFSIQGDDPLNNCTRGLLPLHRTVGDRFKCRRGTKRGNLEQLGECTRLCFLDLEESRNSFEFEQLQPGWCSHMVIGQASVNPYVYSGPSKGMNLALKLYNDWERERKPFLYVSKLIEFEIRINRNEYEIVKTWKK
;
A
#
# COMPACT_ATOMS: atom_id res chain seq x y z
N MET A 1 -14.34 -49.14 -48.70
CA MET A 1 -14.65 -47.98 -49.59
C MET A 1 -15.32 -46.94 -48.72
N ALA A 2 -14.55 -46.07 -48.09
CA ALA A 2 -14.10 -44.77 -48.60
C ALA A 2 -15.23 -43.73 -48.61
N PHE A 3 -15.21 -42.83 -47.62
CA PHE A 3 -15.75 -41.48 -47.73
C PHE A 3 -14.74 -40.49 -47.11
N PRO A 4 -14.64 -39.27 -47.64
CA PRO A 4 -13.36 -38.63 -47.90
C PRO A 4 -12.87 -37.69 -46.79
N ILE A 5 -11.55 -37.60 -46.76
CA ILE A 5 -10.71 -36.61 -46.08
C ILE A 5 -10.90 -35.26 -46.77
N GLY A 6 -11.23 -34.22 -46.01
CA GLY A 6 -11.22 -32.84 -46.50
C GLY A 6 -11.69 -31.84 -45.46
N LYS A 7 -10.72 -31.10 -44.90
CA LYS A 7 -10.83 -29.92 -44.01
C LYS A 7 -11.13 -30.22 -42.53
N ILE A 8 -10.05 -30.30 -41.74
CA ILE A 8 -9.80 -29.57 -40.48
C ILE A 8 -8.31 -29.84 -40.20
N PHE A 9 -7.45 -28.98 -40.73
CA PHE A 9 -6.02 -28.95 -40.43
C PHE A 9 -5.63 -27.48 -40.26
N GLN A 10 -5.82 -26.98 -39.04
CA GLN A 10 -5.06 -25.88 -38.45
C GLN A 10 -5.41 -25.82 -36.96
N LEU A 11 -4.43 -25.47 -36.13
CA LEU A 11 -4.34 -25.63 -34.68
C LEU A 11 -3.95 -27.03 -34.19
N PHE A 12 -2.64 -27.28 -34.11
CA PHE A 12 -2.02 -27.96 -32.97
C PHE A 12 -0.49 -27.79 -33.06
N CYS A 13 0.07 -26.87 -32.28
CA CYS A 13 1.47 -26.93 -31.81
C CYS A 13 1.65 -25.98 -30.63
N ILE A 14 1.23 -26.40 -29.44
CA ILE A 14 1.81 -25.89 -28.18
C ILE A 14 2.43 -27.11 -27.50
N PHE A 15 3.75 -27.17 -27.49
CA PHE A 15 4.52 -28.17 -26.77
C PHE A 15 4.36 -27.93 -25.25
N LEU A 16 3.67 -28.86 -24.58
CA LEU A 16 3.61 -28.96 -23.13
C LEU A 16 4.64 -30.00 -22.67
N LEU A 17 5.75 -29.54 -22.11
CA LEU A 17 6.65 -30.38 -21.30
C LEU A 17 6.04 -30.49 -19.90
N ALA A 18 5.30 -31.57 -19.65
CA ALA A 18 4.81 -31.94 -18.33
C ALA A 18 5.73 -33.00 -17.71
N LEU A 19 6.44 -32.65 -16.64
CA LEU A 19 7.08 -33.61 -15.74
C LEU A 19 6.03 -34.09 -14.71
N SER A 20 5.85 -35.41 -14.67
CA SER A 20 4.86 -36.15 -13.89
C SER A 20 4.98 -35.95 -12.36
N CYS A 21 3.84 -35.84 -11.67
CA CYS A 21 3.75 -35.96 -10.22
C CYS A 21 2.51 -36.83 -9.89
N GLU A 22 2.75 -38.05 -9.44
CA GLU A 22 1.75 -39.10 -9.20
C GLU A 22 0.92 -38.84 -7.93
N ALA A 23 -0.40 -38.94 -8.03
CA ALA A 23 -1.33 -38.75 -6.92
C ALA A 23 -1.64 -40.07 -6.20
N LYS A 24 -1.34 -40.14 -4.88
CA LYS A 24 -1.81 -41.23 -4.00
C LYS A 24 -3.28 -41.03 -3.59
N LYS A 25 -4.11 -42.07 -3.79
CA LYS A 25 -5.51 -42.17 -3.37
C LYS A 25 -5.66 -42.14 -1.84
N ARG A 26 -6.72 -41.50 -1.33
CA ARG A 26 -7.25 -41.65 0.05
C ARG A 26 -8.58 -42.43 0.06
N PRO A 27 -8.93 -43.09 1.18
CA PRO A 27 -10.14 -43.91 1.33
C PRO A 27 -11.38 -43.07 1.73
N PRO A 28 -12.59 -43.66 1.75
CA PRO A 28 -13.85 -42.91 1.76
C PRO A 28 -14.36 -42.52 3.16
N LEU A 29 -15.33 -41.60 3.14
CA LEU A 29 -16.05 -40.98 4.26
C LEU A 29 -16.74 -41.97 5.20
N GLU A 30 -16.72 -41.65 6.49
CA GLU A 30 -17.70 -42.12 7.48
C GLU A 30 -18.44 -40.93 8.12
N ILE A 31 -19.66 -41.24 8.56
CA ILE A 31 -20.81 -40.37 8.86
C ILE A 31 -20.76 -39.87 10.31
N GLU A 32 -21.35 -38.68 10.56
CA GLU A 32 -21.50 -37.98 11.85
C GLU A 32 -22.14 -38.82 12.98
N PRO A 33 -22.02 -38.37 14.23
CA PRO A 33 -23.22 -37.84 14.88
C PRO A 33 -23.06 -36.61 15.81
N GLU A 34 -24.21 -35.94 15.96
CA GLU A 34 -24.73 -35.13 17.08
C GLU A 34 -24.07 -33.79 17.47
N PHE A 35 -24.79 -32.73 17.10
CA PHE A 35 -24.49 -31.31 17.35
C PHE A 35 -24.83 -30.93 18.80
N ARG A 36 -23.80 -30.67 19.61
CA ARG A 36 -23.91 -29.97 20.90
C ARG A 36 -23.80 -28.47 20.65
N VAL A 37 -24.81 -27.71 21.08
CA VAL A 37 -24.81 -26.25 21.07
C VAL A 37 -23.83 -25.74 22.13
N ASP A 38 -23.13 -24.64 21.83
CA ASP A 38 -22.16 -23.89 22.66
C ASP A 38 -20.65 -24.13 22.37
N GLU A 39 -20.19 -23.63 21.21
CA GLU A 39 -18.78 -23.24 20.91
C GLU A 39 -18.66 -22.59 19.51
N VAL A 40 -19.62 -22.87 18.63
CA VAL A 40 -19.64 -22.43 17.23
C VAL A 40 -19.98 -20.94 17.05
N SER A 41 -20.61 -20.27 18.02
CA SER A 41 -21.01 -18.85 17.89
C SER A 41 -19.82 -17.88 18.06
N GLU A 42 -18.88 -18.16 18.98
CA GLU A 42 -17.68 -17.34 19.17
C GLU A 42 -16.68 -17.51 18.02
N GLN A 43 -16.45 -18.74 17.54
CA GLN A 43 -15.56 -18.96 16.40
C GLN A 43 -16.12 -18.34 15.11
N ASN A 44 -17.44 -18.38 14.90
CA ASN A 44 -18.05 -17.72 13.76
C ASN A 44 -18.03 -16.20 13.90
N ALA A 45 -18.19 -15.63 15.10
CA ALA A 45 -18.06 -14.19 15.33
C ALA A 45 -16.60 -13.70 15.17
N LEU A 46 -15.61 -14.48 15.63
CA LEU A 46 -14.18 -14.20 15.42
C LEU A 46 -13.82 -14.27 13.93
N LYS A 47 -14.36 -15.26 13.22
CA LYS A 47 -14.20 -15.42 11.77
C LYS A 47 -14.88 -14.26 11.01
N PHE A 48 -16.05 -13.81 11.46
CA PHE A 48 -16.77 -12.67 10.88
C PHE A 48 -16.07 -11.31 11.08
N GLU A 49 -15.35 -11.09 12.19
CA GLU A 49 -14.53 -9.88 12.40
C GLU A 49 -13.23 -9.89 11.57
N LEU A 50 -12.73 -11.07 11.21
CA LEU A 50 -11.54 -11.27 10.36
C LEU A 50 -11.83 -11.12 8.86
N ASP A 51 -13.11 -11.02 8.46
CA ASP A 51 -13.58 -11.06 7.07
C ASP A 51 -13.81 -9.66 6.44
N LYS A 52 -13.52 -8.56 7.15
CA LYS A 52 -13.55 -7.19 6.61
C LYS A 52 -12.15 -6.57 6.66
N CYS A 53 -11.71 -6.03 5.53
CA CYS A 53 -10.49 -5.23 5.45
C CYS A 53 -10.68 -4.00 6.30
N ALA A 54 -9.60 -3.59 6.94
CA ALA A 54 -9.61 -2.38 7.71
C ALA A 54 -9.52 -1.16 6.79
N PHE A 55 -10.27 -0.12 7.14
CA PHE A 55 -10.08 1.23 6.63
C PHE A 55 -9.73 2.13 7.82
N TYR A 56 -8.45 2.48 7.91
CA TYR A 56 -7.88 3.33 8.96
C TYR A 56 -8.00 4.81 8.57
N CYS A 57 -8.63 5.61 9.42
CA CYS A 57 -8.76 7.05 9.24
C CYS A 57 -8.11 7.78 10.40
N PHE A 58 -7.23 8.73 10.10
CA PHE A 58 -6.44 9.42 11.12
C PHE A 58 -7.06 10.77 11.46
N PHE A 59 -7.08 11.07 12.75
CA PHE A 59 -7.34 12.40 13.26
C PHE A 59 -6.14 12.90 14.02
N VAL A 60 -5.49 13.90 13.45
CA VAL A 60 -4.33 14.56 14.03
C VAL A 60 -4.63 16.02 14.31
N PRO A 61 -4.86 16.41 15.57
CA PRO A 61 -4.93 17.81 15.95
C PRO A 61 -3.67 18.55 15.49
N LEU A 62 -3.84 19.55 14.64
CA LEU A 62 -2.73 20.39 14.16
C LEU A 62 -2.36 21.49 15.17
N LYS A 63 -3.27 21.82 16.10
CA LYS A 63 -3.03 22.79 17.19
C LYS A 63 -3.43 22.20 18.53
N ASP A 64 -2.81 22.73 19.59
CA ASP A 64 -2.97 22.29 20.97
C ASP A 64 -4.36 22.63 21.58
N ASN A 65 -5.14 23.48 20.92
CA ASN A 65 -6.47 23.91 21.34
C ASN A 65 -7.60 23.43 20.40
N VAL A 66 -7.34 22.42 19.56
CA VAL A 66 -8.36 21.86 18.67
C VAL A 66 -9.36 21.01 19.47
N GLN A 67 -10.64 21.31 19.31
CA GLN A 67 -11.72 20.44 19.74
C GLN A 67 -12.19 19.60 18.56
N ILE A 68 -12.48 18.32 18.78
CA ILE A 68 -12.93 17.45 17.70
C ILE A 68 -14.37 17.76 17.28
N ASP A 69 -14.63 17.67 15.97
CA ASP A 69 -15.97 17.64 15.41
C ASP A 69 -16.31 16.21 14.95
N LEU A 70 -17.33 15.62 15.57
CA LEU A 70 -17.79 14.27 15.25
C LEU A 70 -18.57 14.18 13.94
N HIS A 71 -18.99 15.31 13.34
CA HIS A 71 -19.78 15.34 12.11
C HIS A 71 -19.04 14.67 10.94
N PHE A 72 -17.73 14.89 10.82
CA PHE A 72 -16.89 14.31 9.77
C PHE A 72 -16.94 12.77 9.75
N TYR A 73 -17.16 12.14 10.90
CA TYR A 73 -17.09 10.70 11.06
C TYR A 73 -18.40 9.97 10.75
N LYS A 74 -19.54 10.68 10.80
CA LYS A 74 -20.84 10.07 10.46
C LYS A 74 -20.94 9.72 8.97
N ASN A 75 -20.16 10.38 8.12
CA ASN A 75 -20.26 10.28 6.67
C ASN A 75 -19.12 9.49 6.01
N ILE A 76 -18.25 8.85 6.79
CA ILE A 76 -17.13 8.06 6.28
C ILE A 76 -17.19 6.62 6.79
N SER A 77 -16.80 5.66 5.96
CA SER A 77 -16.95 4.23 6.22
C SER A 77 -15.73 3.61 6.93
N CYS A 78 -15.06 4.39 7.79
CA CYS A 78 -13.87 3.94 8.50
C CYS A 78 -14.20 2.77 9.44
N SER A 79 -13.37 1.74 9.45
CA SER A 79 -13.47 0.65 10.45
C SER A 79 -12.66 0.97 11.70
N ASP A 80 -11.59 1.74 11.55
CA ASP A 80 -10.65 2.08 12.60
C ASP A 80 -10.32 3.58 12.51
N ILE A 81 -10.49 4.30 13.61
CA ILE A 81 -10.08 5.69 13.75
C ILE A 81 -8.83 5.73 14.63
N VAL A 82 -7.79 6.40 14.18
CA VAL A 82 -6.59 6.66 14.98
C VAL A 82 -6.61 8.12 15.43
N TYR A 83 -6.78 8.33 16.73
CA TYR A 83 -6.69 9.66 17.34
C TYR A 83 -5.27 9.89 17.84
N GLY A 84 -4.56 10.93 17.38
CA GLY A 84 -3.16 11.06 17.77
C GLY A 84 -2.44 12.31 17.32
N PHE A 85 -1.14 12.44 17.59
CA PHE A 85 -0.35 11.46 18.33
C PHE A 85 -0.01 11.94 19.73
N ALA A 86 -0.35 11.13 20.74
CA ALA A 86 0.20 11.28 22.08
C ALA A 86 1.68 10.95 22.02
N GLU A 87 2.51 11.74 22.69
CA GLU A 87 3.95 11.58 22.68
C GLU A 87 4.41 10.81 23.92
N VAL A 88 5.06 9.67 23.68
CA VAL A 88 5.58 8.75 24.70
C VAL A 88 6.97 9.19 25.12
N ASN A 89 7.13 9.54 26.39
CA ASN A 89 8.41 9.86 27.01
C ASN A 89 8.64 9.02 28.27
N ASP A 90 9.83 9.16 28.85
CA ASP A 90 10.24 8.43 30.05
C ASP A 90 9.31 8.67 31.26
N ASN A 91 8.66 9.82 31.31
CA ASN A 91 7.79 10.25 32.39
C ASN A 91 6.30 9.98 32.12
N GLY A 92 5.91 9.49 30.93
CA GLY A 92 4.53 9.18 30.58
C GLY A 92 4.11 9.69 29.20
N LEU A 93 2.82 10.00 29.06
CA LEU A 93 2.21 10.43 27.81
C LEU A 93 1.94 11.93 27.83
N LYS A 94 2.53 12.66 26.89
CA LYS A 94 2.11 14.02 26.56
C LYS A 94 0.97 13.94 25.55
N LEU A 95 -0.15 14.57 25.87
CA LEU A 95 -1.38 14.44 25.08
C LEU A 95 -1.34 15.28 23.80
N PRO A 96 -2.05 14.87 22.73
CA PRO A 96 -2.18 15.65 21.51
C PRO A 96 -2.63 17.10 21.73
N THR A 97 -3.59 17.32 22.63
CA THR A 97 -4.16 18.64 22.91
C THR A 97 -4.42 18.85 24.40
N LYS A 98 -4.46 20.11 24.82
CA LYS A 98 -4.98 20.50 26.14
C LYS A 98 -6.46 20.19 26.34
N LEU A 99 -7.22 19.98 25.27
CA LEU A 99 -8.66 19.68 25.31
C LEU A 99 -8.97 18.19 25.37
N ASP A 100 -7.95 17.32 25.42
CA ASP A 100 -8.14 15.88 25.49
C ASP A 100 -8.79 15.45 26.80
N LEU A 101 -8.32 16.03 27.90
CA LEU A 101 -8.80 15.79 29.26
C LEU A 101 -9.29 17.11 29.87
N ILE A 102 -10.59 17.40 29.72
CA ILE A 102 -11.19 18.58 30.33
C ILE A 102 -11.78 18.21 31.70
N PRO A 103 -11.39 18.89 32.81
CA PRO A 103 -11.82 18.50 34.15
C PRO A 103 -13.28 18.81 34.51
N HIS A 104 -14.01 19.63 33.75
CA HIS A 104 -15.33 20.16 34.14
C HIS A 104 -16.33 20.20 32.98
N SER A 105 -17.54 19.65 33.24
CA SER A 105 -18.83 19.61 32.50
C SER A 105 -18.87 19.42 30.98
N TYR A 106 -17.81 19.73 30.25
CA TYR A 106 -17.60 19.46 28.84
C TYR A 106 -16.87 18.12 28.65
N TYR A 107 -17.34 17.34 27.69
CA TYR A 107 -16.65 16.12 27.26
C TYR A 107 -15.36 16.51 26.53
N GLY A 108 -14.19 16.14 27.06
CA GLY A 108 -12.91 16.30 26.37
C GLY A 108 -12.79 15.40 25.13
N ASN A 109 -11.81 15.68 24.27
CA ASN A 109 -11.68 15.01 22.96
C ASN A 109 -11.63 13.48 23.06
N PHE A 110 -10.96 12.92 24.07
CA PHE A 110 -10.93 11.46 24.22
C PHE A 110 -12.32 10.87 24.43
N LYS A 111 -13.12 11.49 25.30
CA LYS A 111 -14.47 10.98 25.59
C LYS A 111 -15.41 11.20 24.41
N LEU A 112 -15.24 12.29 23.68
CA LEU A 112 -15.97 12.53 22.43
C LEU A 112 -15.61 11.48 21.37
N ILE A 113 -14.33 11.23 21.10
CA ILE A 113 -13.93 10.31 20.03
C ILE A 113 -14.28 8.87 20.38
N THR A 114 -14.06 8.43 21.63
CA THR A 114 -14.37 7.05 22.02
C THR A 114 -15.86 6.80 22.14
N SER A 115 -16.69 7.84 22.27
CA SER A 115 -18.15 7.72 22.21
C SER A 115 -18.66 7.20 20.86
N LEU A 116 -17.88 7.36 19.78
CA LEU A 116 -18.22 6.78 18.49
C LEU A 116 -18.43 5.27 18.62
N GLN A 117 -17.66 4.58 19.47
CA GLN A 117 -17.69 3.12 19.65
C GLN A 117 -18.96 2.59 20.35
N LEU A 118 -19.86 3.47 20.83
CA LEU A 118 -21.06 3.07 21.58
C LEU A 118 -22.20 2.54 20.68
N ILE A 119 -22.10 2.72 19.36
CA ILE A 119 -23.09 2.23 18.40
C ILE A 119 -22.55 0.94 17.75
N SER A 120 -23.40 -0.08 17.59
CA SER A 120 -22.98 -1.44 17.18
C SER A 120 -22.30 -1.52 15.79
N THR A 121 -22.49 -0.52 14.93
CA THR A 121 -21.90 -0.44 13.58
C THR A 121 -20.70 0.50 13.50
N SER A 122 -20.24 1.03 14.64
CA SER A 122 -19.24 2.10 14.68
C SER A 122 -17.79 1.63 14.55
N PRO A 123 -16.90 2.53 14.11
CA PRO A 123 -15.46 2.28 14.08
C PRO A 123 -14.90 1.98 15.47
N ARG A 124 -13.84 1.18 15.49
CA ARG A 124 -12.94 1.07 16.64
C ARG A 124 -12.10 2.34 16.72
N VAL A 125 -11.80 2.81 17.92
CA VAL A 125 -10.98 4.01 18.12
C VAL A 125 -9.69 3.63 18.83
N LEU A 126 -8.57 3.90 18.19
CA LEU A 126 -7.21 3.61 18.63
C LEU A 126 -6.54 4.91 19.08
N LEU A 127 -5.72 4.83 20.13
CA LEU A 127 -4.86 5.93 20.53
C LEU A 127 -3.54 5.83 19.76
N GLY A 128 -3.26 6.83 18.92
CA GLY A 128 -1.98 7.01 18.26
C GLY A 128 -0.94 7.47 19.26
N MET A 129 0.17 6.75 19.34
CA MET A 129 1.31 7.05 20.20
C MET A 129 2.58 7.18 19.37
N LYS A 130 3.24 8.34 19.43
CA LYS A 130 4.55 8.58 18.82
C LYS A 130 5.65 8.65 19.88
N MET A 131 6.89 8.30 19.51
CA MET A 131 8.02 8.45 20.43
C MET A 131 8.42 9.92 20.57
N ALA A 132 8.75 10.37 21.79
CA ALA A 132 9.40 11.66 21.99
C ALA A 132 10.85 11.62 21.49
N SER A 133 11.42 12.78 21.20
CA SER A 133 12.87 12.91 21.02
C SER A 133 13.59 12.70 22.36
N ASN A 134 14.77 12.05 22.35
CA ASN A 134 15.63 11.82 23.51
C ASN A 134 15.02 10.98 24.65
N VAL A 135 14.49 9.81 24.31
CA VAL A 135 13.96 8.85 25.29
C VAL A 135 15.01 7.87 25.78
N HIS A 136 14.86 7.40 27.02
CA HIS A 136 15.76 6.44 27.67
C HIS A 136 15.06 5.11 27.97
N PHE A 137 13.74 5.02 27.81
CA PHE A 137 12.99 3.77 28.06
C PHE A 137 13.33 2.62 27.10
N LEU A 138 14.13 2.86 26.05
CA LEU A 138 14.70 1.83 25.18
C LEU A 138 16.13 1.45 25.55
N ASP A 139 16.72 2.06 26.58
CA ASP A 139 18.04 1.70 27.09
C ASP A 139 17.96 0.39 27.88
N LEU A 140 18.64 -0.64 27.39
CA LEU A 140 18.69 -1.97 28.01
C LEU A 140 19.27 -1.95 29.44
N LYS A 141 20.00 -0.89 29.82
CA LYS A 141 20.50 -0.70 31.19
C LYS A 141 19.39 -0.25 32.16
N ARG A 142 18.21 0.12 31.66
CA ARG A 142 17.07 0.66 32.43
C ARG A 142 15.76 -0.08 32.12
N PRO A 143 15.68 -1.42 32.28
CA PRO A 143 14.49 -2.19 31.93
C PRO A 143 13.24 -1.79 32.73
N GLU A 144 13.42 -1.35 33.99
CA GLU A 144 12.34 -0.82 34.84
C GLU A 144 11.65 0.39 34.21
N LEU A 145 12.37 1.21 33.45
CA LEU A 145 11.82 2.37 32.77
C LEU A 145 10.91 1.95 31.61
N ALA A 146 11.36 0.99 30.79
CA ALA A 146 10.54 0.38 29.75
C ALA A 146 9.25 -0.24 30.31
N GLN A 147 9.36 -0.96 31.43
CA GLN A 147 8.23 -1.58 32.11
C GLN A 147 7.23 -0.53 32.65
N ASN A 148 7.72 0.56 33.23
CA ASN A 148 6.86 1.65 33.70
C ASN A 148 6.14 2.37 32.56
N VAL A 149 6.84 2.63 31.45
CA VAL A 149 6.25 3.28 30.26
C VAL A 149 5.18 2.39 29.63
N THR A 150 5.48 1.11 29.37
CA THR A 150 4.52 0.15 28.78
C THR A 150 3.27 -0.03 29.65
N ARG A 151 3.44 -0.13 30.98
CA ARG A 151 2.32 -0.15 31.94
C ARG A 151 1.44 1.09 31.85
N ARG A 152 2.04 2.28 31.79
CA ARG A 152 1.30 3.54 31.67
C ARG A 152 0.54 3.63 30.35
N MET A 153 1.15 3.20 29.24
CA MET A 153 0.50 3.19 27.93
C MET A 153 -0.76 2.32 27.91
N VAL A 154 -0.67 1.09 28.43
CA VAL A 154 -1.81 0.16 28.49
C VAL A 154 -2.89 0.71 29.43
N PHE A 155 -2.51 1.14 30.63
CA PHE A 155 -3.44 1.73 31.60
C PHE A 155 -4.20 2.93 31.01
N PHE A 156 -3.49 3.84 30.35
CA PHE A 156 -4.08 5.05 29.78
C PHE A 156 -5.07 4.74 28.66
N THR A 157 -4.68 3.84 27.75
CA THR A 157 -5.52 3.38 26.63
C THR A 157 -6.86 2.88 27.14
N GLN A 158 -6.85 2.04 28.17
CA GLN A 158 -8.07 1.49 28.74
C GLN A 158 -8.87 2.50 29.54
N ARG A 159 -8.20 3.31 30.37
CA ARG A 159 -8.86 4.29 31.24
C ARG A 159 -9.77 5.22 30.46
N TYR A 160 -9.39 5.57 29.23
CA TYR A 160 -10.15 6.47 28.37
C TYR A 160 -10.97 5.77 27.27
N GLY A 161 -11.06 4.44 27.32
CA GLY A 161 -11.96 3.64 26.47
C GLY A 161 -11.49 3.44 25.03
N PHE A 162 -10.19 3.55 24.76
CA PHE A 162 -9.63 3.22 23.45
C PHE A 162 -9.59 1.70 23.25
N SER A 163 -9.88 1.25 22.03
CA SER A 163 -9.84 -0.15 21.63
C SER A 163 -8.45 -0.67 21.30
N GLY A 164 -7.41 0.16 21.41
CA GLY A 164 -6.05 -0.25 21.11
C GLY A 164 -5.07 0.91 20.93
N ILE A 165 -3.84 0.54 20.60
CA ILE A 165 -2.69 1.45 20.44
C ILE A 165 -2.19 1.36 19.00
N PHE A 166 -2.03 2.51 18.36
CA PHE A 166 -1.31 2.66 17.11
C PHE A 166 0.07 3.23 17.41
N LEU A 167 1.12 2.44 17.25
CA LEU A 167 2.50 2.79 17.61
C LEU A 167 3.26 3.34 16.40
N LYS A 168 3.63 4.63 16.46
CA LYS A 168 4.41 5.34 15.44
C LYS A 168 5.78 5.76 15.99
N PHE A 169 6.75 4.86 15.93
CA PHE A 169 8.14 5.15 16.29
C PHE A 169 8.98 5.30 15.01
N ASP A 170 10.09 6.02 15.10
CA ASP A 170 11.00 6.21 13.97
C ASP A 170 11.52 4.86 13.47
N SER A 171 11.61 4.71 12.15
CA SER A 171 11.83 3.41 11.54
C SER A 171 13.18 2.75 11.89
N ASP A 172 14.18 3.55 12.23
CA ASP A 172 15.50 3.10 12.69
C ASP A 172 15.45 2.46 14.09
N VAL A 173 14.59 2.97 14.97
CA VAL A 173 14.38 2.45 16.34
C VAL A 173 13.95 0.98 16.31
N LEU A 174 13.21 0.56 15.29
CA LEU A 174 12.75 -0.82 15.12
C LEU A 174 13.90 -1.82 14.93
N LEU A 175 15.12 -1.35 14.65
CA LEU A 175 16.33 -2.18 14.55
C LEU A 175 17.07 -2.36 15.88
N THR A 176 16.68 -1.64 16.93
CA THR A 176 17.36 -1.71 18.22
C THR A 176 16.92 -2.94 19.03
N PRO A 177 17.79 -3.55 19.85
CA PRO A 177 17.37 -4.59 20.80
C PRO A 177 16.49 -4.02 21.94
N GLY A 178 16.67 -2.74 22.27
CA GLY A 178 15.81 -2.02 23.22
C GLY A 178 14.34 -2.03 22.80
N PHE A 179 14.07 -1.81 21.50
CA PHE A 179 12.72 -1.90 20.97
C PHE A 179 12.15 -3.34 21.04
N GLU A 180 12.97 -4.38 20.84
CA GLU A 180 12.53 -5.77 20.98
C GLU A 180 12.07 -6.05 22.42
N GLN A 181 12.87 -5.68 23.43
CA GLN A 181 12.47 -5.78 24.84
C GLN A 181 11.20 -4.97 25.14
N PHE A 182 11.09 -3.76 24.59
CA PHE A 182 9.92 -2.90 24.79
C PHE A 182 8.63 -3.54 24.25
N VAL A 183 8.67 -4.15 23.06
CA VAL A 183 7.53 -4.86 22.45
C VAL A 183 7.12 -6.05 23.29
N GLU A 184 8.07 -6.83 23.82
CA GLU A 184 7.78 -7.96 24.71
C GLU A 184 7.06 -7.50 25.98
N LEU A 185 7.58 -6.47 26.64
CA LEU A 185 6.97 -5.89 27.85
C LEU A 185 5.57 -5.32 27.57
N LEU A 186 5.39 -4.61 26.45
CA LEU A 186 4.10 -4.07 26.04
C LEU A 186 3.08 -5.19 25.78
N GLY A 187 3.50 -6.23 25.07
CA GLY A 187 2.68 -7.41 24.79
C GLY A 187 2.26 -8.14 26.06
N ASP A 188 3.16 -8.29 27.02
CA ASP A 188 2.86 -8.92 28.30
C ASP A 188 1.91 -8.08 29.16
N GLU A 189 2.03 -6.76 29.15
CA GLU A 189 1.10 -5.89 29.85
C GLU A 189 -0.32 -5.97 29.24
N ILE A 190 -0.43 -5.96 27.91
CA ILE A 190 -1.73 -6.15 27.22
C ILE A 190 -2.35 -7.52 27.60
N LYS A 191 -1.54 -8.59 27.65
CA LYS A 191 -2.02 -9.93 28.06
C LYS A 191 -2.49 -9.95 29.51
N LYS A 192 -1.73 -9.35 30.44
CA LYS A 192 -2.11 -9.27 31.86
C LYS A 192 -3.43 -8.53 32.03
N GLU A 193 -3.59 -7.44 31.31
CA GLU A 193 -4.75 -6.59 31.46
C GLU A 193 -6.01 -7.19 30.83
N LYS A 194 -5.87 -7.93 29.73
CA LYS A 194 -6.94 -8.77 29.17
C LYS A 194 -7.48 -9.78 30.19
N LYS A 195 -6.60 -10.40 30.99
CA LYS A 195 -7.00 -11.37 32.03
C LYS A 195 -7.73 -10.71 33.20
N ARG A 196 -7.34 -9.50 33.58
CA ARG A 196 -7.92 -8.77 34.73
C ARG A 196 -9.29 -8.18 34.44
N SER A 197 -9.39 -7.50 33.30
CA SER A 197 -10.58 -6.70 32.99
C SER A 197 -11.70 -7.53 32.38
N GLY A 198 -11.41 -8.72 31.82
CA GLY A 198 -12.36 -9.47 31.00
C GLY A 198 -12.88 -8.68 29.78
N MET A 199 -12.30 -7.50 29.52
CA MET A 199 -12.74 -6.55 28.52
C MET A 199 -12.19 -6.89 27.13
N ARG A 200 -12.75 -6.21 26.12
CA ARG A 200 -12.40 -6.31 24.68
C ARG A 200 -10.88 -6.38 24.48
N LYS A 201 -10.47 -7.24 23.55
CA LYS A 201 -9.08 -7.37 23.09
C LYS A 201 -8.56 -6.00 22.63
N LEU A 202 -7.56 -5.45 23.33
CA LEU A 202 -6.84 -4.28 22.85
C LEU A 202 -6.06 -4.65 21.59
N ARG A 203 -6.22 -3.86 20.53
CA ARG A 203 -5.44 -4.01 19.30
C ARG A 203 -4.10 -3.30 19.41
N LEU A 204 -3.06 -3.89 18.85
CA LEU A 204 -1.75 -3.26 18.75
C LEU A 204 -1.32 -3.19 17.28
N ILE A 205 -1.07 -1.98 16.78
CA ILE A 205 -0.70 -1.71 15.39
C ILE A 205 0.69 -1.07 15.39
N LEU A 206 1.60 -1.55 14.54
CA LEU A 206 2.94 -0.97 14.35
C LEU A 206 3.00 -0.24 13.00
N SER A 207 3.37 1.04 12.99
CA SER A 207 3.67 1.72 11.74
C SER A 207 5.12 1.54 11.31
N ILE A 208 5.35 1.45 10.00
CA ILE A 208 6.67 1.34 9.39
C ILE A 208 6.68 2.27 8.17
N SER A 209 7.71 3.11 8.05
CA SER A 209 7.91 3.90 6.84
C SER A 209 8.20 2.97 5.66
N SER A 210 7.50 3.16 4.53
CA SER A 210 7.61 2.28 3.35
C SER A 210 9.07 2.13 2.88
N ASN A 211 9.80 3.24 2.75
CA ASN A 211 11.20 3.28 2.34
C ASN A 211 12.19 2.61 3.31
N TRP A 212 11.78 2.36 4.56
CA TRP A 212 12.58 1.67 5.59
C TRP A 212 12.37 0.15 5.61
N VAL A 213 11.35 -0.37 4.92
CA VAL A 213 11.03 -1.81 4.93
C VAL A 213 12.23 -2.67 4.57
N LYS A 214 13.04 -2.25 3.58
CA LYS A 214 14.26 -2.97 3.16
C LYS A 214 15.28 -3.19 4.29
N TYR A 215 15.24 -2.38 5.35
CA TYR A 215 16.11 -2.53 6.51
C TYR A 215 15.46 -3.38 7.61
N VAL A 216 14.16 -3.16 7.86
CA VAL A 216 13.48 -3.72 9.05
C VAL A 216 12.79 -5.06 8.79
N TYR A 217 12.50 -5.43 7.53
CA TYR A 217 11.64 -6.59 7.18
C TYR A 217 12.02 -7.90 7.86
N ARG A 218 13.31 -8.18 8.06
CA ARG A 218 13.81 -9.42 8.68
C ARG A 218 13.43 -9.56 10.16
N ARG A 219 13.18 -8.44 10.85
CA ARG A 219 12.76 -8.45 12.26
C ARG A 219 11.24 -8.55 12.41
N MET A 220 10.48 -8.14 11.39
CA MET A 220 9.01 -8.07 11.47
C MET A 220 8.32 -9.39 11.82
N PRO A 221 8.76 -10.57 11.33
CA PRO A 221 8.18 -11.84 11.75
C PRO A 221 8.27 -12.09 13.27
N LYS A 222 9.29 -11.58 13.96
CA LYS A 222 9.38 -11.68 15.43
C LYS A 222 8.29 -10.87 16.13
N PHE A 223 7.92 -9.74 15.54
CA PHE A 223 6.91 -8.84 16.09
C PHE A 223 5.48 -9.29 15.72
N ASP A 224 5.31 -10.16 14.73
CA ASP A 224 3.98 -10.61 14.25
C ASP A 224 3.09 -11.20 15.36
N ALA A 225 3.68 -11.86 16.35
CA ALA A 225 2.95 -12.45 17.47
C ALA A 225 2.33 -11.39 18.42
N TYR A 226 2.88 -10.18 18.44
CA TYR A 226 2.47 -9.09 19.34
C TYR A 226 1.52 -8.11 18.66
N PHE A 227 1.67 -7.90 17.35
CA PHE A 227 0.91 -6.91 16.59
C PHE A 227 -0.23 -7.55 15.80
N ASP A 228 -1.41 -6.91 15.85
CA ASP A 228 -2.58 -7.28 15.07
C ASP A 228 -2.47 -6.83 13.61
N ALA A 229 -1.71 -5.77 13.34
CA ALA A 229 -1.45 -5.25 12.01
C ALA A 229 -0.14 -4.45 11.93
N PHE A 230 0.45 -4.41 10.74
CA PHE A 230 1.58 -3.57 10.36
C PHE A 230 1.10 -2.54 9.36
N TYR A 231 1.20 -1.26 9.70
CA TYR A 231 0.80 -0.15 8.85
C TYR A 231 1.99 0.36 8.06
N LEU A 232 1.97 0.22 6.74
CA LEU A 232 2.99 0.78 5.86
C LEU A 232 2.65 2.23 5.53
N TRP A 233 3.46 3.15 6.03
CA TRP A 233 3.33 4.57 5.78
C TRP A 233 4.00 4.90 4.44
N ALA A 234 3.19 5.25 3.42
CA ALA A 234 3.70 5.52 2.08
C ALA A 234 4.58 6.76 2.00
N ASP A 235 4.07 7.87 2.53
CA ASP A 235 4.71 9.18 2.46
C ASP A 235 5.27 9.58 3.84
N GLU A 236 6.44 9.06 4.16
CA GLU A 236 7.22 9.51 5.33
C GLU A 236 8.63 9.90 4.90
N ILE A 237 8.85 11.21 4.78
CA ILE A 237 10.19 11.79 4.86
C ILE A 237 10.58 11.66 6.33
N SER A 238 11.61 10.89 6.63
CA SER A 238 12.07 10.73 8.01
C SER A 238 12.35 12.11 8.60
N SER A 239 11.76 12.45 9.75
CA SER A 239 12.04 13.70 10.47
C SER A 239 13.53 13.90 10.80
N ASN A 240 14.31 12.82 10.74
CA ASN A 240 15.75 12.79 10.98
C ASN A 240 16.58 12.88 9.68
N SER A 241 15.97 13.16 8.52
CA SER A 241 16.75 13.39 7.31
C SER A 241 17.52 14.69 7.45
N GLU A 242 18.85 14.59 7.48
CA GLU A 242 19.84 15.67 7.46
C GLU A 242 19.61 16.67 6.28
N PHE A 243 18.81 16.26 5.29
CA PHE A 243 18.38 17.04 4.14
C PHE A 243 16.83 17.14 4.11
N PRO A 244 16.22 18.18 4.70
CA PRO A 244 14.76 18.33 4.77
C PRO A 244 14.12 18.61 3.40
N ILE A 245 14.91 18.97 2.39
CA ILE A 245 14.46 19.27 1.04
C ILE A 245 15.10 18.24 0.10
N PRO A 246 14.32 17.41 -0.61
CA PRO A 246 14.89 16.47 -1.58
C PRO A 246 15.49 17.26 -2.74
N SER A 247 16.56 16.76 -3.37
CA SER A 247 17.15 17.42 -4.54
C SER A 247 16.28 17.39 -5.80
N VAL A 248 15.28 16.50 -5.82
CA VAL A 248 14.37 16.29 -6.93
C VAL A 248 12.93 16.11 -6.43
N ALA A 249 11.95 16.53 -7.23
CA ALA A 249 10.55 16.45 -6.84
C ALA A 249 10.11 14.98 -6.72
N VAL A 250 9.53 14.61 -5.57
CA VAL A 250 9.08 13.25 -5.28
C VAL A 250 7.55 13.22 -5.26
N PRO A 251 6.90 12.34 -6.06
CA PRO A 251 5.45 12.24 -6.05
C PRO A 251 4.92 11.54 -4.81
N VAL A 252 3.69 11.87 -4.45
CA VAL A 252 2.98 11.26 -3.33
C VAL A 252 2.56 9.84 -3.69
N ASP A 253 2.82 8.92 -2.75
CA ASP A 253 2.37 7.53 -2.78
C ASP A 253 2.61 6.78 -4.10
N PRO A 254 3.84 6.72 -4.62
CA PRO A 254 4.07 6.05 -5.89
C PRO A 254 3.89 4.54 -5.75
N LEU A 255 2.95 3.97 -6.50
CA LEU A 255 2.65 2.55 -6.45
C LEU A 255 3.87 1.74 -6.95
N HIS A 256 4.41 2.17 -8.07
CA HIS A 256 5.53 1.52 -8.75
C HIS A 256 6.67 2.50 -8.98
N ASN A 257 7.85 1.96 -9.31
CA ASN A 257 8.99 2.77 -9.71
C ASN A 257 8.80 3.31 -11.14
N SER A 258 9.43 4.43 -11.44
CA SER A 258 9.46 5.02 -12.79
C SER A 258 10.82 5.70 -13.04
N GLU A 259 10.96 6.45 -14.12
CA GLU A 259 12.15 7.28 -14.34
C GLU A 259 12.29 8.36 -13.26
N LEU A 260 11.16 8.78 -12.66
CA LEU A 260 11.09 9.83 -11.63
C LEU A 260 11.03 9.25 -10.21
N VAL A 261 10.64 7.98 -10.07
CA VAL A 261 10.44 7.32 -8.78
C VAL A 261 11.45 6.20 -8.58
N PRO A 262 12.39 6.33 -7.63
CA PRO A 262 13.31 5.26 -7.27
C PRO A 262 12.59 4.00 -6.78
N LEU A 263 13.19 2.83 -7.02
CA LEU A 263 12.63 1.54 -6.58
C LEU A 263 12.39 1.46 -5.06
N LYS A 264 13.21 2.14 -4.26
CA LYS A 264 13.09 2.19 -2.80
C LYS A 264 11.81 2.90 -2.32
N ASP A 265 11.22 3.73 -3.17
CA ASP A 265 10.05 4.55 -2.82
C ASP A 265 8.75 3.91 -3.35
N SER A 266 8.84 2.83 -4.14
CA SER A 266 7.67 2.07 -4.62
C SER A 266 6.93 1.36 -3.48
N LEU A 267 5.65 1.71 -3.31
CA LEU A 267 4.76 1.06 -2.35
C LEU A 267 4.58 -0.42 -2.62
N ALA A 268 4.37 -0.79 -3.88
CA ALA A 268 4.20 -2.18 -4.26
C ALA A 268 5.43 -3.01 -3.89
N ARG A 269 6.64 -2.50 -4.21
CA ARG A 269 7.88 -3.21 -3.89
C ARG A 269 8.05 -3.40 -2.37
N ASN A 270 7.80 -2.37 -1.58
CA ASN A 270 8.01 -2.41 -0.13
C ASN A 270 6.96 -3.29 0.56
N ALA A 271 5.69 -3.21 0.16
CA ALA A 271 4.64 -4.08 0.68
C ALA A 271 4.88 -5.57 0.35
N GLU A 272 5.29 -5.87 -0.89
CA GLU A 272 5.68 -7.21 -1.29
C GLU A 272 6.93 -7.70 -0.53
N HIS A 273 7.89 -6.81 -0.26
CA HIS A 273 9.06 -7.16 0.52
C HIS A 273 8.73 -7.50 1.97
N LEU A 274 7.81 -6.76 2.58
CA LEU A 274 7.30 -7.05 3.93
C LEU A 274 6.52 -8.37 3.95
N ALA A 275 5.64 -8.60 2.97
CA ALA A 275 4.90 -9.86 2.86
C ALA A 275 5.85 -11.06 2.66
N GLY A 276 6.84 -10.90 1.78
CA GLY A 276 7.86 -11.92 1.50
C GLY A 276 8.79 -12.23 2.68
N SER A 277 8.79 -11.42 3.74
CA SER A 277 9.54 -11.71 4.97
C SER A 277 8.87 -12.74 5.88
N GLY A 278 7.59 -13.05 5.62
CA GLY A 278 6.76 -13.93 6.45
C GLY A 278 5.64 -13.22 7.19
N VAL A 279 5.50 -11.89 7.06
CA VAL A 279 4.34 -11.16 7.61
C VAL A 279 3.10 -11.47 6.76
N PRO A 280 1.98 -11.93 7.35
CA PRO A 280 0.77 -12.22 6.59
C PRO A 280 0.22 -10.98 5.88
N ARG A 281 -0.09 -11.07 4.58
CA ARG A 281 -0.68 -9.97 3.78
C ARG A 281 -1.90 -9.34 4.46
N LYS A 282 -2.78 -10.17 5.02
CA LYS A 282 -3.97 -9.74 5.79
C LYS A 282 -3.68 -8.90 7.03
N LYS A 283 -2.44 -8.83 7.50
CA LYS A 283 -2.00 -7.95 8.59
C LYS A 283 -1.29 -6.69 8.09
N ILE A 284 -0.93 -6.61 6.81
CA ILE A 284 -0.29 -5.44 6.23
C ILE A 284 -1.38 -4.48 5.76
N ILE A 285 -1.34 -3.25 6.28
CA ILE A 285 -2.25 -2.17 5.92
C ILE A 285 -1.45 -1.16 5.10
N ILE A 286 -1.95 -0.80 3.92
CA ILE A 286 -1.29 0.17 3.05
C ILE A 286 -1.81 1.56 3.37
N GLY A 287 -0.96 2.42 3.91
CA GLY A 287 -1.30 3.80 4.23
C GLY A 287 -1.00 4.73 3.08
N LEU A 288 -2.00 5.43 2.58
CA LEU A 288 -1.89 6.50 1.58
C LEU A 288 -2.05 7.87 2.25
N SER A 289 -1.53 8.90 1.61
CA SER A 289 -1.61 10.29 2.04
C SER A 289 -2.81 11.00 1.42
N THR A 290 -3.49 11.82 2.22
CA THR A 290 -4.39 12.86 1.70
C THR A 290 -3.66 14.18 1.49
N TRP A 291 -2.44 14.30 2.02
CA TRP A 291 -1.61 15.49 1.91
C TRP A 291 -0.88 15.49 0.57
N ALA A 292 -0.78 16.68 -0.02
CA ALA A 292 0.04 16.94 -1.19
C ALA A 292 1.49 17.20 -0.79
N ARG A 293 2.44 16.91 -1.69
CA ARG A 293 3.81 17.44 -1.66
C ARG A 293 3.91 18.63 -2.60
N SER A 294 4.59 19.69 -2.16
CA SER A 294 4.70 20.92 -2.93
C SER A 294 6.11 21.52 -2.92
N TYR A 295 6.64 21.77 -4.11
CA TYR A 295 8.02 22.21 -4.33
C TYR A 295 8.06 23.41 -5.28
N PHE A 296 8.96 24.35 -5.02
CA PHE A 296 9.47 25.23 -6.06
C PHE A 296 10.53 24.47 -6.85
N ILE A 297 10.36 24.43 -8.17
CA ILE A 297 11.16 23.64 -9.09
C ILE A 297 11.84 24.52 -10.13
N ARG A 298 13.05 24.12 -10.52
CA ARG A 298 13.73 24.66 -11.69
C ARG A 298 13.82 23.60 -12.76
N LYS A 299 13.56 24.02 -14.01
CA LYS A 299 13.74 23.15 -15.16
C LYS A 299 15.23 22.86 -15.32
N ASN A 300 15.58 21.58 -15.23
CA ASN A 300 16.91 21.10 -15.54
C ASN A 300 16.92 20.66 -17.02
N GLU A 301 17.76 21.26 -17.87
CA GLU A 301 17.82 20.87 -19.29
C GLU A 301 18.55 19.53 -19.52
N GLU A 302 19.37 19.09 -18.56
CA GLU A 302 20.13 17.84 -18.60
C GLU A 302 19.36 16.66 -17.95
N SER A 303 18.42 16.95 -17.05
CA SER A 303 17.61 15.95 -16.33
C SER A 303 16.13 16.06 -16.70
N LYS A 304 15.48 14.91 -16.93
CA LYS A 304 14.01 14.86 -17.07
C LYS A 304 13.27 15.15 -15.75
N MET A 305 13.99 15.23 -14.62
CA MET A 305 13.42 15.47 -13.30
C MET A 305 13.47 16.96 -12.94
N PRO A 306 12.39 17.53 -12.36
CA PRO A 306 12.46 18.87 -11.80
C PRO A 306 13.41 18.88 -10.58
N GLU A 307 14.38 19.79 -10.60
CA GLU A 307 15.25 20.06 -9.47
C GLU A 307 14.48 20.92 -8.46
N VAL A 308 14.52 20.54 -7.19
CA VAL A 308 13.80 21.27 -6.13
C VAL A 308 14.71 22.36 -5.59
N GLU A 309 14.22 23.59 -5.60
CA GLU A 309 14.93 24.74 -5.04
C GLU A 309 14.51 24.99 -3.59
N SER A 310 13.21 24.90 -3.33
CA SER A 310 12.63 25.10 -2.00
C SER A 310 11.25 24.47 -1.88
N LEU A 311 10.66 24.53 -0.69
CA LEU A 311 9.32 24.02 -0.40
C LEU A 311 8.29 25.12 -0.61
N VAL A 312 7.13 24.77 -1.17
CA VAL A 312 5.95 25.64 -1.10
C VAL A 312 5.27 25.35 0.23
N TYR A 313 5.01 26.39 1.03
CA TYR A 313 4.42 26.27 2.36
C TYR A 313 2.92 26.54 2.34
N SER A 314 2.22 25.93 3.29
CA SER A 314 0.80 26.20 3.53
C SER A 314 0.59 27.67 3.87
N ASN A 315 -0.42 28.26 3.25
CA ASN A 315 -0.89 29.61 3.62
C ASN A 315 -1.82 29.56 4.83
N GLU A 316 -2.24 28.36 5.24
CA GLU A 316 -3.01 28.16 6.45
C GLU A 316 -2.09 28.10 7.67
N ASP A 317 -2.61 28.54 8.83
CA ASP A 317 -1.96 28.32 10.12
C ASP A 317 -2.16 26.85 10.52
N SER A 318 -1.63 25.92 9.72
CA SER A 318 -1.71 24.47 9.90
C SER A 318 -0.53 23.93 10.71
N GLY A 319 0.48 24.77 10.97
CA GLY A 319 1.73 24.38 11.64
C GLY A 319 2.63 23.47 10.81
N GLN A 320 2.28 23.22 9.54
CA GLN A 320 3.09 22.40 8.62
C GLN A 320 4.19 23.24 7.99
N ASN A 321 5.41 22.70 7.99
CA ASN A 321 6.62 23.38 7.54
C ASN A 321 7.55 22.46 6.73
N ASP A 322 7.05 21.31 6.26
CA ASP A 322 7.78 20.30 5.48
C ASP A 322 7.31 20.23 4.02
N GLY A 323 6.64 21.28 3.54
CA GLY A 323 6.15 21.35 2.16
C GLY A 323 4.99 20.41 1.87
N THR A 324 4.23 20.04 2.90
CA THR A 324 2.93 19.39 2.73
C THR A 324 1.79 20.39 2.76
N LEU A 325 0.79 20.15 1.92
CA LEU A 325 -0.44 20.93 1.83
C LEU A 325 -1.64 20.00 1.94
N GLY A 326 -2.73 20.46 2.53
CA GLY A 326 -4.00 19.73 2.48
C GLY A 326 -4.52 19.65 1.05
N TYR A 327 -5.30 18.61 0.73
CA TYR A 327 -5.98 18.47 -0.55
C TYR A 327 -6.85 19.70 -0.87
N HIS A 328 -7.51 20.27 0.15
CA HIS A 328 -8.29 21.50 0.02
C HIS A 328 -7.46 22.72 -0.42
N GLU A 329 -6.16 22.75 -0.11
CA GLU A 329 -5.25 23.83 -0.53
C GLU A 329 -4.79 23.68 -1.98
N VAL A 330 -4.84 22.50 -2.58
CA VAL A 330 -4.32 22.25 -3.93
C VAL A 330 -5.43 22.02 -4.97
N CYS A 331 -6.58 21.48 -4.58
CA CYS A 331 -7.64 21.11 -5.51
C CYS A 331 -8.17 22.30 -6.33
N HIS A 332 -8.23 23.50 -5.73
CA HIS A 332 -8.74 24.69 -6.41
C HIS A 332 -7.81 25.18 -7.52
N LEU A 333 -6.52 24.81 -7.46
CA LEU A 333 -5.53 25.12 -8.48
C LEU A 333 -5.84 24.38 -9.80
N LEU A 334 -6.47 23.21 -9.75
CA LEU A 334 -6.94 22.48 -10.94
C LEU A 334 -8.10 23.19 -11.65
N TYR A 335 -8.97 23.83 -10.88
CA TYR A 335 -10.25 24.37 -11.34
C TYR A 335 -10.30 25.90 -11.36
N SER A 336 -9.13 26.57 -11.38
CA SER A 336 -9.07 28.03 -11.35
C SER A 336 -9.83 28.67 -12.53
N LYS A 337 -10.59 29.72 -12.21
CA LYS A 337 -11.78 30.24 -12.93
C LYS A 337 -11.68 30.48 -14.45
N ASN A 338 -10.48 30.44 -15.04
CA ASN A 338 -10.27 30.75 -16.47
C ASN A 338 -9.35 29.75 -17.22
N LYS A 339 -8.78 28.73 -16.57
CA LYS A 339 -7.92 27.72 -17.22
C LYS A 339 -8.03 26.38 -16.49
N HIS A 340 -8.48 25.33 -17.20
CA HIS A 340 -8.28 23.96 -16.72
C HIS A 340 -6.79 23.66 -16.78
N GLN A 341 -6.16 23.55 -15.61
CA GLN A 341 -4.77 23.11 -15.55
C GLN A 341 -4.71 21.62 -15.87
N GLN A 342 -3.69 21.20 -16.61
CA GLN A 342 -3.50 19.80 -16.94
C GLN A 342 -2.91 19.07 -15.74
N LEU A 343 -3.67 18.14 -15.15
CA LEU A 343 -3.11 17.17 -14.21
C LEU A 343 -2.28 16.16 -15.00
N HIS A 344 -0.97 16.13 -14.75
CA HIS A 344 -0.09 15.15 -15.35
C HIS A 344 -0.24 13.81 -14.61
N TYR A 345 -0.45 12.74 -15.37
CA TYR A 345 -0.55 11.39 -14.86
C TYR A 345 0.64 10.55 -15.34
N ASP A 346 1.47 10.10 -14.41
CA ASP A 346 2.51 9.09 -14.67
C ASP A 346 1.90 7.70 -14.49
N ASN A 347 1.54 7.06 -15.60
CA ASN A 347 0.95 5.72 -15.62
C ASN A 347 1.93 4.62 -15.17
N ARG A 348 3.25 4.88 -15.15
CA ARG A 348 4.21 3.88 -14.66
C ARG A 348 4.20 3.84 -13.15
N SER A 349 4.25 4.99 -12.48
CA SER A 349 4.26 5.07 -11.01
C SER A 349 2.87 5.15 -10.38
N GLU A 350 1.83 5.34 -11.19
CA GLU A 350 0.45 5.60 -10.74
C GLU A 350 0.35 6.87 -9.88
N THR A 351 1.02 7.94 -10.31
CA THR A 351 1.03 9.22 -9.59
C THR A 351 0.55 10.37 -10.44
N THR A 352 0.12 11.42 -9.75
CA THR A 352 -0.39 12.64 -10.34
C THR A 352 0.44 13.82 -9.89
N SER A 353 0.71 14.73 -10.82
CA SER A 353 1.39 15.99 -10.53
C SER A 353 0.78 17.16 -11.31
N LEU A 354 0.79 18.33 -10.70
CA LEU A 354 0.34 19.59 -11.29
C LEU A 354 1.52 20.57 -11.28
N ILE A 355 1.75 21.24 -12.40
CA ILE A 355 2.79 22.27 -12.53
C ILE A 355 2.13 23.59 -12.88
N ILE A 356 2.38 24.61 -12.07
CA ILE A 356 1.94 25.99 -12.31
C ILE A 356 3.18 26.86 -12.21
N GLU A 357 3.61 27.41 -13.35
CA GLU A 357 4.85 28.19 -13.44
C GLU A 357 6.06 27.38 -12.93
N ASP A 358 6.64 27.76 -11.79
CA ASP A 358 7.75 27.09 -11.09
C ASP A 358 7.29 26.27 -9.87
N GLN A 359 5.99 26.15 -9.65
CA GLN A 359 5.42 25.39 -8.54
C GLN A 359 4.97 24.00 -9.01
N TRP A 360 5.43 22.98 -8.31
CA TRP A 360 5.10 21.58 -8.57
C TRP A 360 4.35 21.01 -7.37
N TYR A 361 3.23 20.34 -7.65
CA TYR A 361 2.38 19.71 -6.65
C TYR A 361 2.17 18.25 -7.01
N SER A 362 2.23 17.34 -6.05
CA SER A 362 1.77 15.96 -6.22
C SER A 362 0.82 15.58 -5.09
N PHE A 363 -0.31 15.00 -5.45
CA PHE A 363 -1.39 14.64 -4.53
C PHE A 363 -2.22 13.52 -5.14
N ASN A 364 -2.93 12.77 -4.31
CA ASN A 364 -3.97 11.86 -4.78
C ASN A 364 -5.22 12.67 -5.16
N GLU A 365 -5.71 12.52 -6.40
CA GLU A 365 -6.96 13.15 -6.84
C GLU A 365 -8.13 12.15 -6.67
N PRO A 366 -9.23 12.52 -5.97
CA PRO A 366 -10.40 11.67 -5.82
C PRO A 366 -10.97 11.23 -7.16
N GLU A 367 -11.34 9.96 -7.25
CA GLU A 367 -11.91 9.29 -8.44
C GLU A 367 -10.97 9.24 -9.67
N HIS A 368 -9.77 9.82 -9.62
CA HIS A 368 -8.80 9.73 -10.69
C HIS A 368 -8.24 8.32 -10.81
N VAL A 369 -7.98 7.87 -12.06
CA VAL A 369 -7.54 6.51 -12.37
C VAL A 369 -6.30 6.07 -11.57
N ALA A 370 -5.33 6.97 -11.39
CA ALA A 370 -4.13 6.73 -10.59
C ALA A 370 -4.45 6.31 -9.14
N PHE A 371 -5.40 6.99 -8.49
CA PHE A 371 -5.81 6.67 -7.13
C PHE A 371 -6.62 5.36 -7.10
N ILE A 372 -7.53 5.17 -8.05
CA ILE A 372 -8.32 3.94 -8.17
C ILE A 372 -7.43 2.71 -8.38
N HIS A 373 -6.40 2.81 -9.22
CA HIS A 373 -5.43 1.73 -9.43
C HIS A 373 -4.69 1.35 -8.14
N LYS A 374 -4.37 2.32 -7.26
CA LYS A 374 -3.82 2.01 -5.93
C LYS A 374 -4.81 1.21 -5.09
N LEU A 375 -6.08 1.62 -5.04
CA LEU A 375 -7.12 0.91 -4.28
C LEU A 375 -7.33 -0.52 -4.79
N ASP A 376 -7.41 -0.67 -6.11
CA ASP A 376 -7.55 -1.97 -6.77
C ASP A 376 -6.32 -2.84 -6.54
N TRP A 377 -5.12 -2.28 -6.61
CA TRP A 377 -3.89 -3.00 -6.32
C TRP A 377 -3.90 -3.54 -4.89
N ILE A 378 -4.24 -2.70 -3.90
CA ILE A 378 -4.31 -3.12 -2.49
C ILE A 378 -5.30 -4.29 -2.30
N SER A 379 -6.50 -4.18 -2.89
CA SER A 379 -7.53 -5.22 -2.82
C SER A 379 -7.12 -6.51 -3.54
N ASN A 380 -6.56 -6.39 -4.75
CA ASN A 380 -6.17 -7.53 -5.58
C ASN A 380 -5.01 -8.33 -4.98
N HIS A 381 -4.14 -7.70 -4.19
CA HIS A 381 -3.00 -8.35 -3.53
C HIS A 381 -3.35 -8.83 -2.11
N GLU A 382 -4.64 -8.86 -1.74
CA GLU A 382 -5.16 -9.44 -0.49
C GLU A 382 -4.52 -8.83 0.77
N PHE A 383 -4.16 -7.54 0.71
CA PHE A 383 -3.69 -6.82 1.90
C PHE A 383 -4.82 -6.62 2.90
N GLY A 384 -4.45 -6.50 4.18
CA GLY A 384 -5.40 -6.42 5.30
C GLY A 384 -6.28 -5.19 5.31
N GLY A 385 -5.92 -4.18 4.52
CA GLY A 385 -6.68 -2.95 4.41
C GLY A 385 -5.87 -1.77 3.90
N ILE A 386 -6.51 -0.61 4.04
CA ILE A 386 -5.99 0.68 3.63
C ILE A 386 -6.07 1.66 4.80
N GLY A 387 -5.19 2.64 4.83
CA GLY A 387 -5.38 3.83 5.65
C GLY A 387 -5.20 5.12 4.89
N LEU A 388 -5.86 6.18 5.36
CA LEU A 388 -5.69 7.54 4.87
C LEU A 388 -5.21 8.45 6.00
N PHE A 389 -4.00 8.98 5.82
CA PHE A 389 -3.44 10.00 6.67
C PHE A 389 -3.60 11.35 5.96
N SER A 390 -4.51 12.25 6.37
CA SER A 390 -5.47 12.19 7.50
C SER A 390 -6.74 12.98 7.17
N ILE A 391 -7.74 12.98 8.06
CA ILE A 391 -8.99 13.76 7.86
C ILE A 391 -8.71 15.25 7.63
N GLN A 392 -7.73 15.82 8.32
CA GLN A 392 -7.32 17.22 8.18
C GLN A 392 -6.69 17.52 6.81
N GLY A 393 -6.02 16.52 6.22
CA GLY A 393 -5.37 16.69 4.92
C GLY A 393 -6.30 16.48 3.74
N ASP A 394 -7.55 16.05 3.93
CA ASP A 394 -8.56 15.95 2.87
C ASP A 394 -9.28 17.31 2.71
N ASP A 395 -10.55 17.30 2.31
CA ASP A 395 -11.41 18.50 2.27
C ASP A 395 -12.58 18.41 3.27
N PRO A 396 -12.34 18.65 4.57
CA PRO A 396 -13.38 18.57 5.59
C PRO A 396 -14.41 19.70 5.51
N LEU A 397 -14.11 20.82 4.83
CA LEU A 397 -14.98 22.00 4.73
C LEU A 397 -15.67 22.14 3.37
N ASN A 398 -15.44 21.20 2.44
CA ASN A 398 -15.95 21.24 1.07
C ASN A 398 -15.47 22.48 0.28
N ASN A 399 -14.22 22.90 0.51
CA ASN A 399 -13.58 24.01 -0.22
C ASN A 399 -13.39 23.67 -1.71
N CYS A 400 -13.22 22.39 -2.05
CA CYS A 400 -13.07 21.89 -3.42
C CYS A 400 -14.40 21.73 -4.15
N THR A 401 -15.55 21.95 -3.50
CA THR A 401 -16.89 21.74 -4.06
C THR A 401 -17.20 20.31 -4.53
N ARG A 402 -16.51 19.29 -3.99
CA ARG A 402 -16.71 17.85 -4.29
C ARG A 402 -17.44 17.09 -3.15
N GLY A 403 -18.02 17.85 -2.23
CA GLY A 403 -18.54 17.37 -0.95
C GLY A 403 -17.44 17.12 0.07
N LEU A 404 -17.84 16.82 1.31
CA LEU A 404 -16.93 16.60 2.43
C LEU A 404 -16.07 15.34 2.25
N LEU A 405 -14.77 15.44 2.50
CA LEU A 405 -13.81 14.33 2.54
C LEU A 405 -13.83 13.45 1.27
N PRO A 406 -13.63 14.02 0.07
CA PRO A 406 -13.76 13.30 -1.18
C PRO A 406 -12.77 12.12 -1.32
N LEU A 407 -11.56 12.20 -0.76
CA LEU A 407 -10.62 11.06 -0.77
C LEU A 407 -11.12 9.92 0.12
N HIS A 408 -11.54 10.23 1.35
CA HIS A 408 -12.09 9.21 2.25
C HIS A 408 -13.38 8.58 1.71
N ARG A 409 -14.25 9.38 1.09
CA ARG A 409 -15.46 8.88 0.44
C ARG A 409 -15.13 7.95 -0.72
N THR A 410 -14.18 8.34 -1.57
CA THR A 410 -13.73 7.51 -2.70
C THR A 410 -13.25 6.15 -2.21
N VAL A 411 -12.45 6.11 -1.14
CA VAL A 411 -12.03 4.83 -0.52
C VAL A 411 -13.23 4.05 0.00
N GLY A 412 -14.14 4.70 0.73
CA GLY A 412 -15.34 4.03 1.25
C GLY A 412 -16.24 3.41 0.18
N ASP A 413 -16.38 4.07 -0.96
CA ASP A 413 -17.23 3.63 -2.06
C ASP A 413 -16.57 2.54 -2.92
N ARG A 414 -15.26 2.65 -3.14
CA ARG A 414 -14.51 1.81 -4.10
C ARG A 414 -13.77 0.65 -3.44
N PHE A 415 -13.22 0.84 -2.25
CA PHE A 415 -12.38 -0.16 -1.61
C PHE A 415 -13.23 -1.30 -1.03
N LYS A 416 -13.19 -2.44 -1.71
CA LYS A 416 -13.84 -3.67 -1.27
C LYS A 416 -12.82 -4.78 -1.20
N CYS A 417 -12.85 -5.57 -0.13
CA CYS A 417 -12.01 -6.75 -0.05
C CYS A 417 -12.42 -7.77 -1.09
N ARG A 418 -11.44 -8.36 -1.76
CA ARG A 418 -11.64 -9.66 -2.36
C ARG A 418 -11.72 -10.69 -1.25
N ARG A 419 -12.86 -11.39 -1.18
CA ARG A 419 -13.04 -12.55 -0.31
C ARG A 419 -12.06 -13.62 -0.75
N GLY A 420 -11.39 -14.25 0.19
CA GLY A 420 -10.84 -15.58 -0.02
C GLY A 420 -12.00 -16.53 -0.31
N THR A 421 -12.42 -16.63 -1.57
CA THR A 421 -13.15 -17.81 -2.03
C THR A 421 -12.32 -18.99 -1.60
N LYS A 422 -12.92 -19.94 -0.85
CA LYS A 422 -12.29 -21.21 -0.48
C LYS A 422 -11.37 -21.63 -1.63
N ARG A 423 -10.08 -21.71 -1.36
CA ARG A 423 -9.04 -22.15 -2.30
C ARG A 423 -9.40 -23.56 -2.78
N GLY A 424 -10.30 -23.67 -3.74
CA GLY A 424 -10.18 -24.63 -4.80
C GLY A 424 -9.03 -24.12 -5.66
N ASN A 425 -7.82 -24.61 -5.39
CA ASN A 425 -6.65 -24.48 -6.26
C ASN A 425 -6.09 -23.06 -6.49
N LEU A 426 -6.12 -22.16 -5.51
CA LEU A 426 -5.33 -20.91 -5.52
C LEU A 426 -4.22 -20.86 -4.46
N GLU A 427 -3.97 -21.95 -3.72
CA GLU A 427 -2.74 -22.12 -2.91
C GLU A 427 -1.52 -22.46 -3.78
N GLN A 428 -1.73 -22.81 -5.05
CA GLN A 428 -0.68 -23.12 -6.03
C GLN A 428 -0.34 -21.97 -6.99
N LEU A 429 -0.95 -20.79 -6.82
CA LEU A 429 -0.57 -19.60 -7.58
C LEU A 429 0.04 -18.55 -6.65
N GLY A 430 1.31 -18.76 -6.29
CA GLY A 430 2.23 -17.64 -6.51
C GLY A 430 2.03 -17.26 -7.97
N GLU A 431 1.67 -16.01 -8.25
CA GLU A 431 1.32 -15.56 -9.60
C GLU A 431 2.30 -16.16 -10.61
N CYS A 432 1.89 -17.20 -11.33
CA CYS A 432 2.72 -17.65 -12.43
C CYS A 432 2.73 -16.46 -13.37
N THR A 433 3.90 -15.87 -13.59
CA THR A 433 4.10 -14.95 -14.69
C THR A 433 3.69 -15.68 -15.96
N ARG A 434 2.48 -15.40 -16.46
CA ARG A 434 1.95 -15.96 -17.70
C ARG A 434 2.43 -15.03 -18.80
N LEU A 435 3.60 -15.36 -19.33
CA LEU A 435 4.16 -14.73 -20.52
C LEU A 435 3.40 -15.28 -21.72
N CYS A 436 2.55 -14.46 -22.32
CA CYS A 436 1.94 -14.77 -23.59
C CYS A 436 2.83 -14.25 -24.70
N PHE A 437 3.46 -15.16 -25.43
CA PHE A 437 4.28 -14.84 -26.58
C PHE A 437 3.38 -14.72 -27.81
N LEU A 438 3.42 -13.56 -28.46
CA LEU A 438 2.77 -13.37 -29.74
C LEU A 438 3.78 -13.71 -30.84
N ASP A 439 3.56 -14.84 -31.50
CA ASP A 439 4.34 -15.24 -32.66
C ASP A 439 3.88 -14.45 -33.90
N LEU A 440 4.79 -13.68 -34.47
CA LEU A 440 4.56 -12.82 -35.63
C LEU A 440 4.84 -13.53 -36.98
N GLU A 441 5.37 -14.74 -36.97
CA GLU A 441 5.65 -15.52 -38.19
C GLU A 441 4.41 -16.31 -38.66
N GLU A 442 3.64 -16.85 -37.72
CA GLU A 442 2.39 -17.58 -38.00
C GLU A 442 1.16 -16.67 -38.11
N SER A 443 1.17 -15.49 -37.48
CA SER A 443 0.07 -14.51 -37.50
C SER A 443 0.07 -13.63 -38.76
N ARG A 444 0.10 -14.25 -39.94
CA ARG A 444 -0.10 -13.55 -41.22
C ARG A 444 -1.42 -12.76 -41.29
N ASN A 445 -2.36 -13.07 -40.40
CA ASN A 445 -3.60 -12.34 -40.18
C ASN A 445 -3.65 -11.86 -38.71
N SER A 446 -4.07 -10.61 -38.53
CA SER A 446 -4.19 -9.87 -37.27
C SER A 446 -4.61 -10.72 -36.07
N PHE A 447 -3.83 -10.66 -34.99
CA PHE A 447 -4.25 -11.18 -33.68
C PHE A 447 -5.28 -10.25 -33.05
N GLU A 448 -6.45 -10.77 -32.71
CA GLU A 448 -7.52 -10.02 -32.05
C GLU A 448 -7.37 -10.10 -30.53
N PHE A 449 -6.86 -9.03 -29.92
CA PHE A 449 -6.70 -8.96 -28.46
C PHE A 449 -8.02 -9.09 -27.69
N GLU A 450 -9.15 -8.79 -28.33
CA GLU A 450 -10.50 -8.93 -27.77
C GLU A 450 -10.84 -10.37 -27.36
N GLN A 451 -10.20 -11.37 -27.97
CA GLN A 451 -10.40 -12.78 -27.64
C GLN A 451 -9.67 -13.22 -26.36
N LEU A 452 -8.77 -12.41 -25.81
CA LEU A 452 -8.03 -12.73 -24.58
C LEU A 452 -8.90 -12.52 -23.33
N GLN A 453 -9.32 -13.60 -22.68
CA GLN A 453 -10.08 -13.48 -21.44
C GLN A 453 -9.26 -12.86 -20.28
N PRO A 454 -9.94 -12.22 -19.31
CA PRO A 454 -9.27 -11.64 -18.16
C PRO A 454 -8.44 -12.69 -17.40
N GLY A 455 -7.16 -12.38 -17.14
CA GLY A 455 -6.26 -13.26 -16.39
C GLY A 455 -5.54 -14.34 -17.19
N TRP A 456 -5.75 -14.45 -18.51
CA TRP A 456 -4.98 -15.40 -19.34
C TRP A 456 -3.49 -15.04 -19.42
N CYS A 457 -3.18 -13.75 -19.58
CA CYS A 457 -1.82 -13.24 -19.68
C CYS A 457 -1.59 -12.21 -18.57
N SER A 458 -0.49 -12.33 -17.81
CA SER A 458 -0.05 -11.26 -16.92
C SER A 458 0.94 -10.33 -17.63
N HIS A 459 1.71 -10.88 -18.57
CA HIS A 459 2.66 -10.16 -19.41
C HIS A 459 2.53 -10.64 -20.85
N MET A 460 2.63 -9.73 -21.80
CA MET A 460 2.60 -10.00 -23.22
C MET A 460 3.98 -9.77 -23.81
N VAL A 461 4.52 -10.74 -24.53
CA VAL A 461 5.81 -10.62 -25.22
C VAL A 461 5.54 -10.58 -26.72
N ILE A 462 5.76 -9.43 -27.35
CA ILE A 462 5.68 -9.28 -28.80
C ILE A 462 7.12 -9.32 -29.34
N GLY A 463 7.48 -10.41 -30.01
CA GLY A 463 8.83 -10.67 -30.48
C GLY A 463 8.95 -10.68 -32.00
N GLN A 464 10.08 -10.20 -32.53
CA GLN A 464 10.40 -10.35 -33.95
C GLN A 464 10.89 -11.77 -34.22
N ALA A 465 10.30 -12.44 -35.21
CA ALA A 465 10.83 -13.71 -35.68
C ALA A 465 12.18 -13.50 -36.37
N SER A 466 13.10 -14.45 -36.15
CA SER A 466 14.47 -14.55 -36.65
C SER A 466 14.93 -13.43 -37.61
N VAL A 467 15.77 -12.51 -37.12
CA VAL A 467 16.46 -11.54 -37.96
C VAL A 467 17.93 -11.91 -38.02
N ASN A 468 18.43 -12.11 -39.25
CA ASN A 468 19.85 -12.26 -39.53
C ASN A 468 20.64 -11.14 -38.83
N PRO A 469 21.61 -11.45 -37.94
CA PRO A 469 22.33 -10.46 -37.13
C PRO A 469 23.15 -9.46 -37.96
N TYR A 470 23.32 -9.69 -39.26
CA TYR A 470 24.06 -8.81 -40.17
C TYR A 470 23.18 -7.79 -40.91
N VAL A 471 21.85 -7.82 -40.76
CA VAL A 471 20.93 -6.89 -41.44
C VAL A 471 20.10 -6.14 -40.40
N TYR A 472 20.33 -4.83 -40.29
CA TYR A 472 19.51 -3.95 -39.46
C TYR A 472 18.17 -3.67 -40.17
N SER A 473 17.25 -4.64 -40.14
CA SER A 473 15.86 -4.37 -40.48
C SER A 473 15.15 -3.91 -39.20
N GLY A 474 14.51 -2.74 -39.24
CA GLY A 474 13.64 -2.25 -38.16
C GLY A 474 12.48 -3.22 -37.83
N PRO A 475 11.55 -2.82 -36.94
CA PRO A 475 10.43 -3.68 -36.55
C PRO A 475 9.65 -4.14 -37.78
N SER A 476 9.34 -5.44 -37.84
CA SER A 476 8.60 -6.02 -38.97
C SER A 476 7.22 -5.36 -39.10
N LYS A 477 6.62 -5.42 -40.30
CA LYS A 477 5.24 -4.93 -40.50
C LYS A 477 4.25 -5.58 -39.54
N GLY A 478 4.40 -6.88 -39.26
CA GLY A 478 3.58 -7.61 -38.28
C GLY A 478 3.77 -7.10 -36.86
N MET A 479 4.99 -6.74 -36.48
CA MET A 479 5.29 -6.19 -35.15
C MET A 479 4.66 -4.81 -34.96
N ASN A 480 4.79 -3.93 -35.96
CA ASN A 480 4.16 -2.60 -35.92
C ASN A 480 2.63 -2.71 -35.84
N LEU A 481 2.03 -3.66 -36.57
CA LEU A 481 0.59 -3.91 -36.50
C LEU A 481 0.16 -4.44 -35.13
N ALA A 482 0.88 -5.41 -34.57
CA ALA A 482 0.57 -5.98 -33.26
C ALA A 482 0.70 -4.94 -32.13
N LEU A 483 1.73 -4.10 -32.17
CA LEU A 483 1.89 -2.99 -31.23
C LEU A 483 0.76 -1.97 -31.34
N LYS A 484 0.35 -1.64 -32.58
CA LYS A 484 -0.79 -0.76 -32.80
C LYS A 484 -2.09 -1.36 -32.23
N LEU A 485 -2.39 -2.61 -32.56
CA LEU A 485 -3.58 -3.31 -32.06
C LEU A 485 -3.59 -3.43 -30.53
N TYR A 486 -2.43 -3.67 -29.91
CA TYR A 486 -2.30 -3.70 -28.45
C TYR A 486 -2.58 -2.32 -27.82
N ASN A 487 -2.10 -1.24 -28.44
CA ASN A 487 -2.33 0.12 -27.98
C ASN A 487 -3.80 0.53 -28.14
N ASP A 488 -4.43 0.15 -29.25
CA ASP A 488 -5.83 0.47 -29.58
C ASP A 488 -6.85 -0.39 -28.79
N TRP A 489 -6.41 -1.49 -28.16
CA TRP A 489 -7.28 -2.37 -27.38
C TRP A 489 -7.92 -1.65 -26.18
N GLU A 490 -9.23 -1.39 -26.17
CA GLU A 490 -9.89 -0.73 -25.03
C GLU A 490 -10.22 -1.75 -23.93
N ARG A 491 -9.47 -1.71 -22.81
CA ARG A 491 -9.69 -2.59 -21.65
C ARG A 491 -9.31 -1.90 -20.35
N GLU A 492 -10.08 -2.14 -19.29
CA GLU A 492 -9.80 -1.64 -17.93
C GLU A 492 -8.38 -1.98 -17.43
N ARG A 493 -7.82 -3.14 -17.81
CA ARG A 493 -6.43 -3.52 -17.48
C ARG A 493 -5.79 -4.38 -18.56
N LYS A 494 -4.75 -3.85 -19.23
CA LYS A 494 -3.94 -4.58 -20.22
C LYS A 494 -2.80 -5.38 -19.52
N PRO A 495 -2.39 -6.55 -20.02
CA PRO A 495 -1.19 -7.25 -19.56
C PRO A 495 0.08 -6.41 -19.79
N PHE A 496 1.09 -6.46 -18.93
CA PHE A 496 2.32 -5.69 -19.14
C PHE A 496 3.04 -6.10 -20.44
N LEU A 497 3.44 -5.14 -21.27
CA LEU A 497 4.05 -5.42 -22.58
C LEU A 497 5.58 -5.47 -22.49
N TYR A 498 6.17 -6.57 -22.95
CA TYR A 498 7.58 -6.71 -23.30
C TYR A 498 7.73 -6.81 -24.81
N VAL A 499 8.73 -6.10 -25.33
CA VAL A 499 9.14 -6.19 -26.73
C VAL A 499 10.47 -6.92 -26.78
N SER A 500 10.51 -8.11 -27.37
CA SER A 500 11.74 -8.90 -27.47
C SER A 500 12.36 -8.79 -28.86
N LYS A 501 13.68 -8.64 -28.89
CA LYS A 501 14.50 -8.74 -30.09
C LYS A 501 15.36 -10.00 -29.94
N LEU A 502 15.11 -11.03 -30.76
CA LEU A 502 15.96 -12.22 -30.77
C LEU A 502 17.34 -11.84 -31.32
N ILE A 503 18.37 -12.01 -30.49
CA ILE A 503 19.77 -12.04 -30.92
C ILE A 503 20.16 -13.52 -30.85
N GLU A 504 20.33 -14.16 -32.00
CA GLU A 504 20.89 -15.52 -32.02
C GLU A 504 22.36 -15.46 -31.58
N PHE A 505 22.72 -16.29 -30.60
CA PHE A 505 24.10 -16.59 -30.26
C PHE A 505 24.48 -17.92 -30.93
N GLU A 506 25.42 -17.89 -31.89
CA GLU A 506 26.00 -19.11 -32.44
C GLU A 506 26.98 -19.70 -31.40
N ILE A 507 26.55 -20.72 -30.65
CA ILE A 507 27.48 -21.50 -29.81
C ILE A 507 28.16 -22.54 -30.70
N ARG A 508 29.37 -22.23 -31.18
CA ARG A 508 30.23 -23.25 -31.80
C ARG A 508 30.88 -24.08 -30.71
N ILE A 509 30.38 -25.30 -30.53
CA ILE A 509 31.06 -26.32 -29.72
C ILE A 509 32.15 -26.94 -30.59
N ASN A 510 33.40 -26.51 -30.41
CA ASN A 510 34.55 -27.19 -30.99
C ASN A 510 35.14 -28.16 -29.95
N ARG A 511 35.50 -29.36 -30.39
CA ARG A 511 35.64 -30.55 -29.53
C ARG A 511 36.79 -30.54 -28.51
N ASN A 512 37.49 -29.42 -28.25
CA ASN A 512 38.60 -29.41 -27.29
C ASN A 512 38.89 -28.08 -26.55
N GLU A 513 38.10 -27.00 -26.63
CA GLU A 513 38.34 -25.81 -25.79
C GLU A 513 37.04 -24.98 -25.65
N TYR A 514 36.69 -24.60 -24.41
CA TYR A 514 35.50 -23.80 -24.10
C TYR A 514 35.83 -22.31 -24.26
N GLU A 515 35.54 -21.72 -25.42
CA GLU A 515 35.66 -20.27 -25.62
C GLU A 515 34.28 -19.64 -25.83
N ILE A 516 33.83 -18.82 -24.88
CA ILE A 516 32.63 -17.98 -25.02
C ILE A 516 33.08 -16.68 -25.69
N VAL A 517 32.94 -16.59 -27.02
CA VAL A 517 33.20 -15.34 -27.74
C VAL A 517 32.01 -14.39 -27.53
N LYS A 518 32.11 -13.50 -26.54
CA LYS A 518 31.18 -12.37 -26.38
C LYS A 518 31.51 -11.29 -27.42
N THR A 519 30.65 -11.12 -28.42
CA THR A 519 30.61 -9.88 -29.20
C THR A 519 29.45 -9.01 -28.73
N TRP A 520 29.76 -8.01 -27.92
CA TRP A 520 28.86 -6.88 -27.68
C TRP A 520 29.09 -5.86 -28.80
N LYS A 521 28.07 -5.59 -29.62
CA LYS A 521 27.95 -4.29 -30.30
C LYS A 521 26.78 -3.55 -29.69
N LYS A 522 27.08 -2.34 -29.21
CA LYS A 522 26.19 -1.37 -28.54
C LYS A 522 24.87 -1.19 -29.27
#